data_AF-A0A942Z1U6-F1
#
_entry.id   AF-A0A942Z1U6-F1
#
_cell.length_a   1.000
_cell.length_b   1.000
_cell.length_c   1.000
_cell.angle_alpha   90.00
_cell.angle_beta   90.00
_cell.angle_gamma   90.00
#
_symmetry.space_group_name_H-M   'P 1'
#
loop_
_entity.id
_entity.type
_entity.pdbx_description
1 polymer ?
#
loop_
_entity_poly.entity_id
_entity_poly.type
_entity_poly.pdbx_seq_one_letter_code
_entity_poly.pdbx_strand_id
1 'polypeptide(L)'
;MYIFLTYFVTLFVIVISVFISLLFKYELEKMFREKSGVLPFHICNVLIILMVSFGVHTVMNIYIAGIEFNFLLQFIILLFMCLPIYIVGHLAFEKYKLTYWPYETTENKTIIILNEKYLKKKKLPTRLRNYNVASKENKAKKNELKKG
;
A
#
# COMPACT_ATOMS: atom_id res chain seq x y z
N MET A 1 20.03 -18.73 20.49
CA MET A 1 20.14 -17.32 20.05
C MET A 1 20.07 -17.17 18.53
N TYR A 2 20.91 -17.90 17.78
CA TYR A 2 20.96 -17.81 16.30
C TYR A 2 19.64 -18.16 15.60
N ILE A 3 18.93 -19.20 16.05
CA ILE A 3 17.63 -19.59 15.48
C ILE A 3 16.60 -18.45 15.58
N PHE A 4 16.46 -17.84 16.76
CA PHE A 4 15.56 -16.70 16.95
C PHE A 4 15.93 -15.53 16.05
N LEU A 5 17.22 -15.20 15.95
CA LEU A 5 17.72 -14.14 15.08
C LEU A 5 17.40 -14.44 13.60
N THR A 6 17.62 -15.68 13.14
CA THR A 6 17.30 -16.12 11.79
C THR A 6 15.82 -15.89 11.47
N TYR A 7 14.91 -16.36 12.33
CA TYR A 7 13.48 -16.18 12.11
C TYR A 7 13.05 -14.71 12.19
N PHE A 8 13.65 -13.92 13.08
CA PHE A 8 13.36 -12.50 13.22
C PHE A 8 13.77 -11.72 11.95
N VAL A 9 14.99 -11.93 11.45
CA VAL A 9 15.47 -11.30 10.21
C VAL A 9 14.62 -11.74 9.02
N THR A 10 14.31 -13.04 8.93
CA THR A 10 13.45 -13.58 7.87
C THR A 10 12.07 -12.93 7.88
N LEU A 11 11.46 -12.76 9.05
CA LEU A 11 10.15 -12.11 9.19
C LEU A 11 10.22 -10.64 8.74
N PHE A 12 11.26 -9.91 9.12
CA PHE A 12 11.44 -8.51 8.70
C PHE A 12 11.55 -8.39 7.17
N VAL A 13 12.29 -9.30 6.55
CA VAL A 13 12.41 -9.37 5.09
C VAL A 13 11.06 -9.69 4.45
N ILE A 14 10.29 -10.64 4.98
CA ILE A 14 8.94 -10.95 4.47
C ILE A 14 8.06 -9.70 4.49
N VAL A 15 8.04 -8.95 5.59
CA VAL A 15 7.23 -7.72 5.72
C VAL A 15 7.65 -6.67 4.69
N ILE A 16 8.95 -6.43 4.52
CA ILE A 16 9.46 -5.48 3.53
C ILE A 16 9.12 -5.93 2.11
N SER A 17 9.33 -7.20 1.79
CA SER A 17 9.01 -7.75 0.47
C SER A 17 7.53 -7.63 0.15
N VAL A 18 6.63 -7.92 1.11
CA VAL A 18 5.18 -7.71 0.95
C VAL A 18 4.88 -6.25 0.62
N PHE A 19 5.48 -5.31 1.34
CA PHE A 19 5.26 -3.88 1.10
C PHE A 19 5.71 -3.46 -0.30
N ILE A 20 6.92 -3.86 -0.71
CA ILE A 20 7.48 -3.56 -2.04
C ILE A 20 6.62 -4.19 -3.14
N SER A 21 6.25 -5.47 -3.02
CA SER A 21 5.42 -6.16 -4.00
C SER A 21 4.04 -5.52 -4.18
N LEU A 22 3.43 -5.02 -3.10
CA LEU A 22 2.15 -4.30 -3.18
C LEU A 22 2.29 -2.94 -3.87
N LEU A 23 3.40 -2.23 -3.65
CA LEU A 23 3.70 -0.99 -4.37
C LEU A 23 3.90 -1.23 -5.87
N PHE A 24 4.67 -2.25 -6.25
CA PHE A 24 4.84 -2.62 -7.65
C PHE A 24 3.53 -3.05 -8.30
N LYS A 25 2.71 -3.86 -7.61
CA LYS A 25 1.37 -4.23 -8.08
C LYS A 25 0.55 -2.96 -8.40
N TYR A 26 0.60 -1.97 -7.51
CA TYR A 26 -0.11 -0.71 -7.71
C TYR A 26 0.42 0.11 -8.89
N GLU A 27 1.74 0.23 -9.05
CA GLU A 27 2.34 0.94 -10.19
C GLU A 27 1.98 0.26 -11.52
N LEU A 28 1.97 -1.07 -11.55
CA LEU A 28 1.52 -1.85 -12.71
C LEU A 28 0.04 -1.61 -13.00
N GLU A 29 -0.84 -1.68 -11.99
CA GLU A 29 -2.27 -1.35 -12.16
C GLU A 29 -2.48 0.06 -12.74
N LYS A 30 -1.67 1.04 -12.30
CA LYS A 30 -1.72 2.42 -12.79
C LYS A 30 -1.26 2.53 -14.25
N MET A 31 -0.18 1.83 -14.62
CA MET A 31 0.37 1.88 -15.98
C MET A 31 -0.54 1.17 -17.00
N PHE A 32 -1.11 0.02 -16.62
CA PHE A 32 -1.93 -0.78 -17.54
C PHE A 32 -3.42 -0.41 -17.53
N ARG A 33 -3.89 0.45 -16.59
CA ARG A 33 -5.31 0.84 -16.43
C ARG A 33 -6.27 -0.37 -16.39
N GLU A 34 -5.76 -1.52 -15.96
CA GLU A 34 -6.43 -2.81 -16.10
C GLU A 34 -6.80 -3.34 -14.71
N LYS A 35 -8.10 -3.63 -14.50
CA LYS A 35 -8.63 -4.23 -13.26
C LYS A 35 -8.55 -5.76 -13.26
N SER A 36 -8.22 -6.40 -14.38
CA SER A 36 -8.63 -7.80 -14.65
C SER A 36 -7.54 -8.86 -14.53
N GLY A 37 -6.34 -8.55 -14.03
CA GLY A 37 -5.24 -9.52 -13.92
C GLY A 37 -4.94 -10.03 -12.50
N VAL A 38 -5.85 -9.89 -11.55
CA VAL A 38 -5.51 -9.90 -10.11
C VAL A 38 -4.86 -11.20 -9.61
N LEU A 39 -5.36 -12.37 -9.99
CA LEU A 39 -4.89 -13.65 -9.41
C LEU A 39 -3.46 -14.04 -9.80
N PRO A 40 -3.03 -14.00 -11.07
CA PRO A 40 -1.64 -14.28 -11.44
C PRO A 40 -0.64 -13.35 -10.74
N PHE A 41 -0.97 -12.06 -10.57
CA PHE A 41 -0.12 -11.12 -9.83
C PHE A 41 -0.02 -11.46 -8.35
N HIS A 42 -1.11 -11.92 -7.73
CA HIS A 42 -1.08 -12.38 -6.34
C HIS A 42 -0.18 -13.60 -6.15
N ILE A 43 -0.34 -14.61 -7.02
CA ILE A 43 0.48 -15.82 -6.98
C ILE A 43 1.95 -15.48 -7.19
N CYS A 44 2.27 -14.66 -8.19
CA CYS A 44 3.63 -14.22 -8.47
C CYS A 44 4.26 -13.47 -7.28
N ASN A 45 3.51 -12.53 -6.67
CA ASN A 45 3.99 -11.80 -5.50
C ASN A 45 4.31 -12.74 -4.33
N VAL A 46 3.39 -13.68 -4.02
CA VAL A 46 3.62 -14.66 -2.95
C VAL A 46 4.84 -15.53 -3.25
N LEU A 47 5.02 -15.98 -4.50
CA LEU A 47 6.18 -16.76 -4.92
C LEU A 47 7.49 -15.99 -4.77
N ILE A 48 7.53 -14.72 -5.18
CA ILE A 48 8.72 -13.87 -5.04
C ILE A 48 9.07 -13.67 -3.56
N ILE A 49 8.08 -13.34 -2.72
CA ILE A 49 8.27 -13.17 -1.27
C ILE A 49 8.78 -14.48 -0.65
N LEU A 50 8.24 -15.62 -1.07
CA LEU A 50 8.65 -16.94 -0.60
C LEU A 50 10.09 -17.26 -1.02
N MET A 51 10.48 -16.97 -2.27
CA MET A 51 11.85 -17.16 -2.74
C MET A 51 12.86 -16.31 -1.97
N VAL A 52 12.56 -15.02 -1.79
CA VAL A 52 13.44 -14.08 -1.09
C VAL A 52 13.58 -14.47 0.39
N SER A 53 12.47 -14.78 1.05
CA SER A 53 12.49 -15.20 2.46
C SER A 53 13.21 -16.53 2.68
N PHE A 54 13.02 -17.50 1.77
CA PHE A 54 13.74 -18.77 1.80
C PHE A 54 15.25 -18.56 1.60
N GLY A 55 15.65 -17.69 0.66
CA GLY A 55 17.05 -17.33 0.44
C GLY A 55 17.70 -16.74 1.68
N VAL A 56 17.05 -15.75 2.31
CA VAL A 56 17.55 -15.13 3.54
C VAL A 56 17.63 -16.14 4.68
N HIS A 57 16.59 -16.95 4.89
CA HIS A 57 16.60 -17.96 5.94
C HIS A 57 17.72 -18.99 5.73
N THR A 58 17.95 -19.40 4.48
CA THR A 58 19.02 -20.33 4.12
C THR A 58 20.40 -19.73 4.39
N VAL A 59 20.62 -18.47 4.01
CA VAL A 59 21.89 -17.77 4.25
C VAL A 59 22.15 -17.66 5.76
N MET A 60 21.14 -17.26 6.53
CA MET A 60 21.24 -17.15 7.97
C MET A 60 21.53 -18.50 8.65
N ASN A 61 20.90 -19.58 8.20
CA ASN A 61 21.15 -20.90 8.80
C ASN A 61 22.50 -21.50 8.41
N ILE A 62 22.88 -21.45 7.14
CA ILE A 62 24.12 -22.09 6.67
C ILE A 62 25.34 -21.26 7.08
N TYR A 63 25.35 -19.96 6.78
CA TYR A 63 26.56 -19.14 6.94
C TYR A 63 26.71 -18.51 8.33
N ILE A 64 25.60 -18.24 9.03
CA ILE A 64 25.65 -17.59 10.35
C ILE A 64 25.48 -18.61 11.47
N ALA A 65 24.49 -19.50 11.36
CA ALA A 65 24.23 -20.49 12.40
C ALA A 65 25.05 -21.79 12.24
N GLY A 66 25.49 -22.12 11.01
CA GLY A 66 26.18 -23.38 10.71
C GLY A 66 25.28 -24.61 10.92
N ILE A 67 23.97 -24.45 10.77
CA ILE A 67 22.97 -25.49 11.08
C ILE A 67 22.39 -26.04 9.77
N GLU A 68 22.45 -27.36 9.62
CA GLU A 68 21.71 -28.06 8.57
C GLU A 68 20.22 -28.13 8.91
N PHE A 69 19.38 -27.94 7.90
CA PHE A 69 17.93 -27.98 8.06
C PHE A 69 17.27 -28.64 6.87
N ASN A 70 16.08 -29.18 7.10
CA ASN A 70 15.28 -29.76 6.03
C ASN A 70 14.67 -28.65 5.17
N PHE A 71 15.13 -28.52 3.92
CA PHE A 71 14.66 -27.51 2.98
C PHE A 71 13.15 -27.56 2.73
N LEU A 72 12.58 -28.77 2.60
CA LEU A 72 11.16 -28.94 2.31
C LEU A 72 10.30 -28.51 3.50
N LEU A 73 10.68 -28.92 4.71
CA LEU A 73 9.99 -28.53 5.93
C LEU A 73 10.07 -27.01 6.12
N GLN A 74 11.24 -26.41 5.94
CA GLN A 74 11.43 -24.98 6.07
C GLN A 74 10.61 -24.18 5.05
N PHE A 75 10.54 -24.66 3.82
CA PHE A 75 9.74 -24.06 2.76
C PHE A 75 8.25 -24.04 3.13
N ILE A 76 7.72 -25.14 3.68
CA ILE A 76 6.33 -25.21 4.15
C ILE A 76 6.09 -24.21 5.27
N ILE A 77 6.98 -24.14 6.27
CA ILE A 77 6.87 -23.17 7.37
C ILE A 77 6.83 -21.74 6.83
N LEU A 78 7.75 -21.40 5.93
CA LEU A 78 7.82 -20.08 5.31
C LEU A 78 6.55 -19.76 4.51
N LEU A 79 5.98 -20.72 3.79
CA LEU A 79 4.71 -20.55 3.10
C LEU A 79 3.58 -20.20 4.07
N PHE A 80 3.48 -20.93 5.19
CA PHE A 80 2.50 -20.67 6.24
C PHE A 80 2.70 -19.33 6.96
N MET A 81 3.93 -18.79 7.00
CA MET A 81 4.18 -17.44 7.50
C MET A 81 3.86 -16.36 6.46
N CYS A 82 4.26 -16.58 5.20
CA CYS A 82 4.09 -15.61 4.12
C CYS A 82 2.62 -15.36 3.77
N LEU A 83 1.78 -16.40 3.74
CA LEU A 83 0.37 -16.29 3.39
C LEU A 83 -0.40 -15.30 4.28
N PRO A 84 -0.45 -15.44 5.61
CA PRO A 84 -1.21 -14.53 6.46
C PRO A 84 -0.64 -13.10 6.41
N ILE A 85 0.69 -12.94 6.35
CA ILE A 85 1.31 -11.61 6.25
C ILE A 85 0.94 -10.94 4.93
N TYR A 86 0.96 -11.68 3.83
CA TYR A 86 0.56 -11.17 2.53
C TYR A 86 -0.92 -10.78 2.49
N ILE A 87 -1.80 -11.62 3.03
CA ILE A 87 -3.25 -11.35 3.10
C ILE A 87 -3.51 -10.08 3.91
N VAL A 88 -2.92 -9.98 5.10
CA VAL A 88 -3.07 -8.79 5.96
C VAL A 88 -2.52 -7.54 5.27
N GLY A 89 -1.34 -7.63 4.66
CA GLY A 89 -0.74 -6.54 3.90
C GLY A 89 -1.63 -6.09 2.73
N HIS A 90 -2.19 -7.04 1.99
CA HIS A 90 -3.11 -6.76 0.90
C HIS A 90 -4.37 -6.04 1.38
N LEU A 91 -5.02 -6.55 2.42
CA LEU A 91 -6.24 -5.94 2.98
C LEU A 91 -5.96 -4.53 3.54
N ALA A 92 -4.82 -4.34 4.21
CA ALA A 92 -4.40 -3.03 4.70
C ALA A 92 -4.17 -2.05 3.55
N PHE A 93 -3.53 -2.49 2.48
CA PHE A 93 -3.26 -1.68 1.29
C PHE A 93 -4.56 -1.30 0.55
N GLU A 94 -5.49 -2.25 0.40
CA GLU A 94 -6.79 -2.02 -0.22
C GLU A 94 -7.63 -1.01 0.59
N LYS A 95 -7.62 -1.15 1.92
CA LYS A 95 -8.29 -0.19 2.83
C LYS A 95 -7.66 1.20 2.77
N TYR A 96 -6.34 1.28 2.63
CA TYR A 96 -5.63 2.56 2.44
C TYR A 96 -6.00 3.20 1.10
N LYS A 97 -6.02 2.43 0.01
CA LYS A 97 -6.46 2.87 -1.33
C LYS A 97 -7.87 3.46 -1.30
N LEU A 98 -8.82 2.77 -0.66
CA LEU A 98 -10.20 3.24 -0.53
C LEU A 98 -10.36 4.53 0.29
N THR A 99 -9.47 4.77 1.26
CA THR A 99 -9.62 5.86 2.24
C THR A 99 -8.88 7.14 1.84
N TYR A 100 -7.69 7.02 1.24
CA TYR A 100 -6.78 8.14 1.04
C TYR A 100 -6.60 8.55 -0.41
N TRP A 101 -7.05 7.77 -1.39
CA TRP A 101 -6.82 8.12 -2.78
C TRP A 101 -7.90 9.07 -3.33
N PRO A 102 -7.51 10.22 -3.92
CA PRO A 102 -8.45 11.20 -4.44
C PRO A 102 -9.27 10.72 -5.65
N TYR A 103 -8.93 9.62 -6.31
CA TYR A 103 -9.48 9.27 -7.63
C TYR A 103 -9.99 7.83 -7.69
N GLU A 104 -11.23 7.63 -8.12
CA GLU A 104 -11.80 6.34 -8.55
C GLU A 104 -12.04 6.37 -10.07
N THR A 105 -11.69 5.28 -10.75
CA THR A 105 -11.97 5.12 -12.18
C THR A 105 -13.38 4.58 -12.37
N THR A 106 -14.22 5.33 -13.09
CA THR A 106 -15.59 4.88 -13.43
C THR A 106 -15.57 3.73 -14.44
N GLU A 107 -16.67 2.99 -14.53
CA GLU A 107 -16.84 1.79 -15.39
C GLU A 107 -16.44 2.01 -16.86
N ASN A 108 -16.47 3.25 -17.35
CA ASN A 108 -16.13 3.63 -18.72
C ASN A 108 -14.65 4.05 -18.95
N LYS A 109 -13.71 3.82 -18.02
CA LYS A 109 -12.25 4.08 -18.16
C LYS A 109 -11.81 5.54 -18.52
N THR A 110 -12.76 6.45 -18.75
CA THR A 110 -12.52 7.80 -19.29
C THR A 110 -12.71 8.90 -18.23
N ILE A 111 -13.42 8.63 -17.13
CA ILE A 111 -13.75 9.65 -16.13
C ILE A 111 -13.05 9.31 -14.81
N ILE A 112 -12.13 10.18 -14.40
CA ILE A 112 -11.49 10.17 -13.09
C ILE A 112 -12.45 10.88 -12.12
N ILE A 113 -13.22 10.11 -11.34
CA ILE A 113 -14.16 10.68 -10.36
C ILE A 113 -13.41 10.90 -9.06
N LEU A 114 -13.59 12.08 -8.45
CA LEU A 114 -12.98 12.38 -7.15
C LEU A 114 -13.67 11.52 -6.07
N ASN A 115 -12.93 10.65 -5.39
CA ASN A 115 -13.49 9.71 -4.40
C ASN A 115 -14.26 10.46 -3.30
N GLU A 116 -15.55 10.15 -3.14
CA GLU A 116 -16.42 10.83 -2.17
C GLU A 116 -15.95 10.65 -0.71
N LYS A 117 -15.29 9.53 -0.39
CA LYS A 117 -14.71 9.29 0.94
C LYS A 117 -13.50 10.20 1.20
N TYR A 118 -12.68 10.43 0.18
CA TYR A 118 -11.59 11.41 0.24
C TYR A 118 -12.13 12.84 0.39
N LEU A 119 -13.16 13.20 -0.38
CA LEU A 119 -13.86 14.49 -0.29
C LEU A 119 -14.49 14.74 1.08
N LYS A 120 -15.13 13.73 1.69
CA LYS A 120 -15.73 13.86 3.03
C LYS A 120 -14.67 14.12 4.10
N LYS A 121 -13.50 13.48 4.02
CA LYS A 121 -12.39 13.67 4.96
C LYS A 121 -11.65 15.00 4.74
N LYS A 122 -11.61 15.49 3.49
CA LYS A 122 -11.03 16.77 3.08
C LYS A 122 -12.07 17.91 3.04
N LYS A 123 -13.26 17.75 3.64
CA LYS A 123 -14.13 18.90 3.92
C LYS A 123 -13.31 19.87 4.76
N LEU A 124 -12.86 20.97 4.14
CA LEU A 124 -12.24 22.07 4.88
C LEU A 124 -13.14 22.39 6.08
N PRO A 125 -12.58 22.59 7.28
CA PRO A 125 -13.36 23.01 8.42
C PRO A 125 -14.19 24.23 7.99
N THR A 126 -15.49 24.22 8.30
CA THR A 126 -16.49 25.22 7.88
C THR A 126 -16.03 26.65 8.18
N ARG A 127 -15.12 26.82 9.15
CA ARG A 127 -14.43 28.07 9.48
C ARG A 127 -13.66 28.70 8.30
N LEU A 128 -13.00 27.91 7.45
CA LEU A 128 -12.24 28.43 6.30
C LEU A 128 -13.15 28.86 5.14
N ARG A 129 -14.36 28.28 5.05
CA ARG A 129 -15.39 28.72 4.09
C ARG A 129 -15.91 30.11 4.45
N ASN A 130 -16.10 30.40 5.74
CA ASN A 130 -16.51 31.72 6.21
C ASN A 130 -15.41 32.79 6.00
N TYR A 131 -14.13 32.40 6.09
CA TYR A 131 -13.01 33.32 5.85
C TYR A 131 -12.94 33.81 4.40
N ASN A 132 -13.17 32.92 3.43
CA ASN A 132 -13.20 33.30 2.00
C ASN A 132 -14.45 34.13 1.64
N VAL A 133 -15.58 33.92 2.31
CA VAL A 133 -16.78 34.74 2.12
C VAL A 133 -16.57 36.15 2.68
N ALA A 134 -16.06 36.27 3.91
CA ALA A 134 -15.74 37.56 4.53
C ALA A 134 -14.65 38.33 3.75
N SER A 135 -13.66 37.65 3.19
CA SER A 135 -12.65 38.28 2.33
C SER A 135 -13.23 38.80 1.01
N LYS A 136 -14.24 38.16 0.45
CA LYS A 136 -14.91 38.60 -0.79
C LYS A 136 -15.82 39.79 -0.53
N GLU A 137 -16.57 39.79 0.56
CA GLU A 137 -17.39 40.95 0.97
C GLU A 137 -16.53 42.18 1.26
N ASN A 138 -15.40 42.03 1.96
CA ASN A 138 -14.50 43.15 2.23
C ASN A 138 -13.83 43.71 0.96
N LYS A 139 -13.55 42.86 -0.05
CA LYS A 139 -13.07 43.32 -1.35
C LYS A 139 -14.16 44.05 -2.15
N ALA A 140 -15.41 43.60 -2.08
CA ALA A 140 -16.53 44.25 -2.76
C ALA A 140 -16.79 45.65 -2.19
N LYS A 141 -16.90 45.79 -0.86
CA LYS A 141 -17.04 47.10 -0.20
C LYS A 141 -15.91 48.07 -0.51
N LYS A 142 -14.66 47.58 -0.56
CA LYS A 142 -13.48 48.41 -0.88
C LYS A 142 -13.46 48.90 -2.32
N ASN A 143 -14.09 48.17 -3.24
CA ASN A 143 -14.21 48.57 -4.65
C ASN A 143 -15.37 49.55 -4.88
N GLU A 144 -16.44 49.46 -4.09
CA GLU A 144 -17.54 50.45 -4.11
C GLU A 144 -17.07 51.80 -3.55
N LEU A 145 -16.28 51.79 -2.47
CA LEU A 145 -15.74 53.00 -1.84
C LEU A 145 -14.68 53.72 -2.69
N LYS A 146 -14.16 53.08 -3.73
CA LYS A 146 -13.19 53.66 -4.69
C LYS A 146 -13.86 54.22 -5.96
N LYS A 147 -15.18 54.03 -6.12
CA LYS A 147 -15.95 54.45 -7.30
C LYS A 147 -16.85 55.66 -7.05
N GLY A 148 -16.95 56.15 -5.80
CA GLY A 148 -17.55 57.44 -5.45
C GLY A 148 -16.46 58.43 -5.07
#